data_AF-A0A511YZM5-F1
#
_entry.id   AF-A0A511YZM5-F1
#
_cell.length_a   1.000
_cell.length_b   1.000
_cell.length_c   1.000
_cell.angle_alpha   90.00
_cell.angle_beta   90.00
_cell.angle_gamma   90.00
#
_symmetry.space_group_name_H-M   'P 1'
#
loop_
_entity.id
_entity.type
_entity.pdbx_description
1 polymer ?
#
loop_
_entity_poly.entity_id
_entity_poly.type
_entity_poly.pdbx_seq_one_letter_code
_entity_poly.pdbx_strand_id
1 'polypeptide(L)'
;MTGFRLTGLHRLRRLEEERAAAALAQANAERAAARRRRDEHAQNLASTSLDEHDFAVAVAGRAALFGLYSESTAYLTLMTQRAEQAGVEWSGARTAVRMIDKLAERHAATEETEALRAEQLLLDETAIRQALTTEGDR
;
A
#
# COMPACT_ATOMS: atom_id res chain seq x y z
N MET A 1 -21.76 -23.40 9.89
CA MET A 1 -20.68 -22.47 9.49
C MET A 1 -21.05 -21.07 9.95
N THR A 2 -20.38 -20.56 10.99
CA THR A 2 -20.60 -19.21 11.50
C THR A 2 -19.62 -18.27 10.82
N GLY A 3 -20.05 -17.53 9.81
CA GLY A 3 -19.14 -16.68 9.04
C GLY A 3 -18.32 -15.70 9.90
N PHE A 4 -17.09 -15.41 9.46
CA PHE A 4 -16.18 -14.50 10.15
C PHE A 4 -16.82 -13.11 10.36
N ARG A 5 -17.06 -12.75 11.63
CA ARG A 5 -17.81 -11.54 12.01
C ARG A 5 -17.22 -10.23 11.47
N LEU A 6 -15.91 -10.22 11.18
CA LEU A 6 -15.21 -9.03 10.67
C LEU A 6 -15.05 -9.02 9.14
N THR A 7 -15.74 -9.89 8.40
CA THR A 7 -15.63 -9.95 6.92
C THR A 7 -15.94 -8.60 6.26
N GLY A 8 -16.99 -7.90 6.71
CA GLY A 8 -17.34 -6.59 6.17
C GLY A 8 -16.26 -5.54 6.40
N LEU A 9 -15.71 -5.51 7.63
CA LEU A 9 -14.61 -4.62 7.98
C LEU A 9 -13.33 -4.95 7.20
N HIS A 10 -13.04 -6.24 7.00
CA HIS A 10 -11.89 -6.69 6.22
C HIS A 10 -11.95 -6.17 4.78
N ARG A 11 -13.10 -6.30 4.11
CA ARG A 11 -13.31 -5.78 2.75
C ARG A 11 -13.12 -4.27 2.69
N LEU A 12 -13.68 -3.54 3.66
CA LEU A 12 -13.50 -2.08 3.74
C LEU A 12 -12.02 -1.71 3.88
N ARG A 13 -11.28 -2.36 4.79
CA ARG A 13 -9.85 -2.09 4.98
C ARG A 13 -9.01 -2.42 3.75
N ARG A 14 -9.33 -3.48 3.01
CA ARG A 14 -8.64 -3.78 1.74
C ARG A 14 -8.89 -2.70 0.70
N LEU A 15 -10.12 -2.20 0.59
CA LEU A 15 -10.43 -1.08 -0.29
C LEU A 15 -9.68 0.20 0.11
N GLU A 16 -9.56 0.48 1.41
CA GLU A 16 -8.76 1.60 1.92
C GLU A 16 -7.26 1.43 1.58
N GLU A 17 -6.71 0.22 1.72
CA GLU A 17 -5.33 -0.09 1.30
C GLU A 17 -5.12 0.13 -0.19
N GLU A 18 -6.04 -0.34 -1.04
CA GLU A 18 -5.98 -0.16 -2.49
C GLU A 18 -6.02 1.33 -2.88
N ARG A 19 -6.89 2.12 -2.22
CA ARG A 19 -6.94 3.57 -2.42
C ARG A 19 -5.65 4.25 -2.01
N ALA A 20 -5.09 3.89 -0.86
CA ALA A 20 -3.82 4.44 -0.39
C ALA A 20 -2.65 4.05 -1.31
N ALA A 21 -2.65 2.83 -1.85
CA ALA A 21 -1.67 2.37 -2.83
C ALA A 21 -1.77 3.18 -4.15
N ALA A 22 -2.98 3.45 -4.63
CA ALA A 22 -3.19 4.29 -5.80
C ALA A 22 -2.71 5.74 -5.57
N ALA A 23 -3.02 6.31 -4.40
CA ALA A 23 -2.55 7.65 -4.02
C ALA A 23 -1.01 7.71 -3.95
N LEU A 24 -0.36 6.69 -3.39
CA LEU A 24 1.11 6.59 -3.36
C LEU A 24 1.70 6.47 -4.77
N ALA A 25 1.07 5.69 -5.66
CA ALA A 25 1.52 5.59 -7.05
C ALA A 25 1.43 6.94 -7.77
N GLN A 26 0.32 7.67 -7.59
CA GLN A 26 0.15 9.01 -8.15
C GLN A 26 1.19 10.00 -7.60
N ALA A 27 1.38 10.05 -6.29
CA ALA A 27 2.36 10.95 -5.66
C ALA A 27 3.79 10.67 -6.14
N ASN A 28 4.14 9.40 -6.37
CA ASN A 28 5.44 9.04 -6.94
C ASN A 28 5.58 9.48 -8.41
N ALA A 29 4.52 9.38 -9.21
CA ALA A 29 4.51 9.87 -10.59
C ALA A 29 4.68 11.40 -10.65
N GLU A 30 3.99 12.13 -9.77
CA GLU A 30 4.13 13.58 -9.63
C GLU A 30 5.55 13.98 -9.20
N ARG A 31 6.12 13.29 -8.21
CA ARG A 31 7.52 13.49 -7.80
C ARG A 31 8.51 13.24 -8.93
N ALA A 32 8.30 12.20 -9.74
CA ALA A 32 9.14 11.91 -10.89
C ALA A 32 9.03 13.00 -11.96
N ALA A 33 7.81 13.52 -12.22
CA ALA A 33 7.60 14.63 -13.13
C ALA A 33 8.27 15.93 -12.64
N ALA A 34 8.15 16.25 -11.35
CA ALA A 34 8.81 17.40 -10.74
C ALA A 34 10.35 17.30 -10.84
N ARG A 35 10.90 16.10 -10.65
CA ARG A 35 12.34 15.85 -10.81
C ARG A 35 12.80 16.13 -12.23
N ARG A 36 12.10 15.58 -13.24
CA ARG A 36 12.41 15.83 -14.66
C ARG A 36 12.39 17.33 -14.99
N ARG A 37 11.38 18.05 -14.52
CA ARG A 37 11.27 19.51 -14.73
C ARG A 37 12.43 20.27 -14.09
N ARG A 38 12.82 19.91 -12.87
CA ARG A 38 13.98 20.50 -12.19
C ARG A 38 15.26 20.24 -12.97
N ASP A 39 15.45 19.01 -13.45
CA ASP A 39 16.62 18.61 -14.24
C ASP A 39 16.68 19.36 -15.59
N GLU A 40 15.54 19.55 -16.25
CA GLU A 40 15.42 20.35 -17.47
C GLU A 40 15.81 21.82 -17.24
N HIS A 41 15.28 22.46 -16.19
CA HIS A 41 15.65 23.84 -15.87
C HIS A 41 17.13 23.96 -15.48
N ALA A 42 17.69 22.95 -14.81
CA ALA A 42 19.12 22.90 -14.50
C ALA A 42 19.97 22.84 -15.79
N GLN A 43 19.55 22.01 -16.75
CA GLN A 43 20.23 21.88 -18.04
C GLN A 43 20.16 23.17 -18.85
N ASN A 44 19.00 23.82 -18.92
CA ASN A 44 18.83 25.11 -19.60
C ASN A 44 19.70 26.21 -18.99
N LEU A 45 19.80 26.25 -17.66
CA LEU A 45 20.68 27.19 -16.95
C LEU A 45 22.17 26.91 -17.23
N ALA A 46 22.56 25.64 -17.35
CA ALA A 46 23.93 25.23 -17.64
C ALA A 46 24.32 25.50 -19.10
N SER A 47 23.38 25.38 -20.05
CA SER A 47 23.62 25.60 -21.48
C SER A 47 23.62 27.07 -21.89
N THR A 48 23.23 27.99 -21.01
CA THR A 48 23.20 29.43 -21.30
C THR A 48 24.60 30.03 -21.25
N SER A 49 25.11 30.50 -22.41
CA SER A 49 26.35 31.27 -22.51
C SER A 49 26.11 32.76 -22.27
N LEU A 50 27.10 33.44 -21.70
CA LEU A 50 27.12 34.90 -21.62
C LEU A 50 27.86 35.44 -22.85
N ASP A 51 27.15 36.13 -23.74
CA ASP A 51 27.78 36.90 -24.82
C ASP A 51 28.15 38.29 -24.28
N GLU A 52 29.36 38.74 -24.58
CA GLU A 52 29.86 40.07 -24.19
C GLU A 52 29.13 41.20 -24.92
N HIS A 53 28.62 40.96 -26.13
CA HIS A 53 27.97 42.00 -26.94
C HIS A 53 26.59 42.39 -26.39
N ASP A 54 25.91 41.48 -25.68
CA ASP A 54 24.58 41.66 -25.10
C ASP A 54 24.55 41.26 -23.61
N PHE A 55 25.60 41.61 -22.87
CA PHE A 55 25.81 41.19 -21.48
C PHE A 55 24.60 41.43 -20.57
N ALA A 56 23.96 42.60 -20.64
CA ALA A 56 22.80 42.92 -19.81
C ALA A 56 21.60 41.99 -20.10
N VAL A 57 21.38 41.65 -21.36
CA VAL A 57 20.33 40.71 -21.79
C VAL A 57 20.65 39.30 -21.32
N ALA A 58 21.91 38.88 -21.48
CA ALA A 58 22.38 37.56 -21.04
C ALA A 58 22.25 37.38 -19.51
N VAL A 59 22.58 38.40 -18.73
CA VAL A 59 22.39 38.41 -17.26
C VAL A 59 20.92 38.32 -16.88
N ALA A 60 20.04 39.11 -17.53
CA ALA A 60 18.60 39.05 -17.28
C ALA A 60 18.01 37.66 -17.59
N GLY A 61 18.40 37.07 -18.72
CA GLY A 61 17.99 35.70 -19.09
C GLY A 61 18.46 34.64 -18.09
N ARG A 62 19.72 34.72 -17.64
CA ARG A 62 20.27 33.82 -16.63
C ARG A 62 19.57 33.96 -15.28
N ALA A 63 19.24 35.18 -14.86
CA ALA A 63 18.48 35.43 -13.63
C ALA A 63 17.07 34.82 -13.69
N ALA A 64 16.38 34.94 -14.84
CA ALA A 64 15.08 34.31 -15.04
C ALA A 64 15.15 32.77 -14.98
N LEU A 65 16.14 32.17 -15.65
CA LEU A 65 16.37 30.72 -15.60
C LEU A 65 16.71 30.22 -14.20
N PHE A 66 17.50 30.98 -13.44
CA PHE A 66 17.78 30.68 -12.04
C PHE A 66 16.50 30.71 -11.19
N GLY A 67 15.62 31.69 -11.43
CA GLY A 67 14.29 31.75 -10.82
C GLY A 67 13.49 30.46 -11.05
N LEU A 68 13.35 30.03 -12.32
CA LEU A 68 12.64 28.78 -12.69
C LEU A 68 13.29 27.53 -12.08
N TYR A 69 14.62 27.48 -12.03
CA TYR A 69 15.35 26.39 -11.37
C TYR A 69 15.07 26.36 -9.86
N SER A 70 15.07 27.52 -9.20
CA SER A 70 14.77 27.62 -7.77
C SER A 70 13.33 27.20 -7.45
N GLU A 71 12.36 27.62 -8.28
CA GLU A 71 10.95 27.26 -8.15
C GLU A 71 10.76 25.75 -8.32
N SER A 72 11.33 25.17 -9.37
CA SER A 72 11.23 23.72 -9.62
C SER A 72 11.92 22.87 -8.55
N THR A 73 12.98 23.39 -7.93
CA THR A 73 13.62 22.74 -6.76
C THR A 73 12.68 22.76 -5.55
N ALA A 74 12.05 23.90 -5.24
CA ALA A 74 11.07 23.98 -4.17
C ALA A 74 9.85 23.09 -4.44
N TYR A 75 9.38 23.04 -5.69
CA TYR A 75 8.30 22.17 -6.11
C TYR A 75 8.64 20.68 -5.97
N LEU A 76 9.87 20.27 -6.34
CA LEU A 76 10.34 18.90 -6.12
C LEU A 76 10.37 18.54 -4.63
N THR A 77 10.80 19.45 -3.77
CA THR A 77 10.77 19.23 -2.31
C THR A 77 9.35 18.98 -1.83
N LEU A 78 8.38 19.80 -2.27
CA LEU A 78 6.97 19.62 -1.92
C LEU A 78 6.42 18.27 -2.42
N MET A 79 6.69 17.89 -3.67
CA MET A 79 6.24 16.59 -4.21
C MET A 79 6.92 15.42 -3.49
N THR A 80 8.15 15.59 -3.04
CA THR A 80 8.87 14.57 -2.25
C THR A 80 8.18 14.35 -0.91
N GLN A 81 7.85 15.44 -0.19
CA GLN A 81 7.11 15.37 1.06
C GLN A 81 5.74 14.72 0.88
N ARG A 82 5.02 15.03 -0.21
CA ARG A 82 3.72 14.39 -0.52
C ARG A 82 3.85 12.90 -0.77
N ALA A 83 4.88 12.47 -1.51
CA ALA A 83 5.12 11.05 -1.75
C ALA A 83 5.50 10.30 -0.46
N GLU A 84 6.27 10.93 0.43
CA GLU A 84 6.60 10.38 1.75
C GLU A 84 5.35 10.24 2.62
N GLN A 85 4.50 11.27 2.69
CA GLN A 85 3.25 11.22 3.43
C GLN A 85 2.32 10.12 2.90
N ALA A 86 2.13 10.03 1.58
CA ALA A 86 1.34 8.95 0.96
C ALA A 86 1.94 7.55 1.27
N GLY A 87 3.26 7.46 1.41
CA GLY A 87 3.95 6.23 1.81
C GLY A 87 3.62 5.82 3.25
N VAL A 88 3.60 6.78 4.18
CA VAL A 88 3.17 6.57 5.56
C VAL A 88 1.71 6.10 5.60
N GLU A 89 0.82 6.79 4.88
CA GLU A 89 -0.61 6.46 4.82
C GLU A 89 -0.86 5.04 4.29
N TRP A 90 -0.20 4.66 3.18
CA TRP A 90 -0.28 3.31 2.64
C TRP A 90 0.26 2.25 3.62
N SER A 91 1.39 2.52 4.28
CA SER A 91 1.95 1.58 5.26
C SER A 91 1.02 1.38 6.47
N GLY A 92 0.32 2.44 6.90
CA GLY A 92 -0.70 2.39 7.93
C GLY A 92 -1.90 1.54 7.52
N ALA A 93 -2.43 1.78 6.31
CA ALA A 93 -3.53 1.00 5.75
C ALA A 93 -3.17 -0.49 5.61
N ARG A 94 -1.96 -0.78 5.12
CA ARG A 94 -1.43 -2.15 4.99
C ARG A 94 -1.34 -2.85 6.34
N THR A 95 -0.89 -2.14 7.37
CA THR A 95 -0.80 -2.68 8.73
C THR A 95 -2.18 -3.02 9.28
N ALA A 96 -3.17 -2.14 9.06
CA ALA A 96 -4.55 -2.39 9.49
C ALA A 96 -5.17 -3.62 8.81
N VAL A 97 -4.97 -3.80 7.49
CA VAL A 97 -5.42 -5.00 6.76
C VAL A 97 -4.76 -6.25 7.34
N ARG A 98 -3.43 -6.24 7.52
CA ARG A 98 -2.67 -7.39 8.02
C ARG A 98 -3.11 -7.84 9.41
N MET A 99 -3.56 -6.92 10.26
CA MET A 99 -4.09 -7.28 11.58
C MET A 99 -5.39 -8.08 11.46
N ILE A 100 -6.26 -7.74 10.50
CA ILE A 100 -7.51 -8.46 10.28
C ILE A 100 -7.26 -9.79 9.55
N ASP A 101 -6.31 -9.84 8.60
CA ASP A 101 -5.88 -11.09 7.95
C ASP A 101 -5.50 -12.14 8.99
N LYS A 102 -4.65 -11.78 9.96
CA LYS A 102 -4.26 -12.69 11.05
C LYS A 102 -5.44 -13.19 11.88
N LEU A 103 -6.46 -12.35 12.11
CA LEU A 103 -7.66 -12.77 12.83
C LEU A 103 -8.52 -13.72 12.00
N ALA A 104 -8.63 -13.48 10.69
CA ALA A 104 -9.32 -14.35 9.76
C ALA A 104 -8.63 -15.73 9.66
N GLU A 105 -7.30 -15.76 9.56
CA GLU A 105 -6.49 -16.99 9.57
C GLU A 105 -6.72 -17.80 10.85
N ARG A 106 -6.68 -17.16 12.03
CA ARG A 106 -6.94 -17.83 13.31
C ARG A 106 -8.36 -18.36 13.43
N HIS A 107 -9.34 -17.63 12.90
CA HIS A 107 -10.72 -18.08 12.90
C HIS A 107 -10.89 -19.30 12.00
N ALA A 108 -10.35 -19.29 10.78
CA ALA A 108 -10.39 -20.43 9.86
C ALA A 108 -9.75 -21.68 10.49
N ALA A 109 -8.58 -21.54 11.13
CA ALA A 109 -7.94 -22.63 11.85
C ALA A 109 -8.81 -23.16 13.01
N THR A 110 -9.51 -22.26 13.72
CA THR A 110 -10.42 -22.66 14.81
C THR A 110 -11.61 -23.45 14.25
N GLU A 111 -12.25 -22.95 13.18
CA GLU A 111 -13.37 -23.63 12.53
C GLU A 111 -12.97 -25.02 12.00
N GLU A 112 -11.77 -25.16 11.44
CA GLU A 112 -11.24 -26.45 11.00
C GLU A 112 -11.06 -27.42 12.19
N THR A 113 -10.49 -26.97 13.31
CA THR A 113 -10.35 -27.82 14.50
C THR A 113 -11.69 -28.23 15.10
N GLU A 114 -12.70 -27.35 15.07
CA GLU A 114 -14.05 -27.66 15.54
C GLU A 114 -14.74 -28.65 14.62
N ALA A 115 -14.57 -28.53 13.30
CA ALA A 115 -15.07 -29.49 12.33
C ALA A 115 -14.46 -30.88 12.55
N LEU A 116 -13.14 -30.97 12.71
CA LEU A 116 -12.45 -32.24 12.98
C LEU A 116 -12.90 -32.88 14.30
N ARG A 117 -13.11 -32.08 15.36
CA ARG A 117 -13.65 -32.60 16.64
C ARG A 117 -15.07 -33.13 16.50
N ALA A 118 -15.92 -32.42 15.76
CA ALA A 118 -17.29 -32.86 15.51
C ALA A 118 -17.32 -34.15 14.70
N GLU A 119 -16.46 -34.27 13.69
CA GLU A 119 -16.29 -35.51 12.90
C GLU A 119 -15.81 -36.68 13.78
N GLN A 120 -14.80 -36.46 14.63
CA GLN A 120 -14.30 -37.50 15.52
C GLN A 120 -15.39 -38.00 16.49
N LEU A 121 -16.19 -37.09 17.05
CA LEU A 121 -17.27 -37.45 17.96
C LEU A 121 -18.33 -38.33 17.27
N LEU A 122 -18.65 -38.05 16.00
CA LEU A 122 -19.53 -38.90 15.19
C LEU A 122 -18.93 -40.27 14.93
N LEU A 123 -17.63 -40.36 14.62
CA LEU A 123 -16.94 -41.64 14.44
C LEU A 123 -16.97 -42.48 15.71
N ASP A 124 -16.66 -41.87 16.86
CA ASP A 124 -16.66 -42.53 18.16
C ASP A 124 -18.07 -43.05 18.51
N GLU A 125 -19.12 -42.26 18.26
CA GLU A 125 -20.51 -42.69 18.45
C GLU A 125 -20.89 -43.89 17.57
N THR A 126 -20.47 -43.90 16.30
CA THR A 126 -20.73 -45.03 15.40
C THR A 126 -19.98 -46.29 15.82
N ALA A 127 -18.73 -46.16 16.29
CA ALA A 127 -17.93 -47.26 16.79
C ALA A 127 -18.54 -47.88 18.06
N ILE A 128 -18.99 -47.04 19.00
CA ILE A 128 -19.70 -47.49 20.21
C ILE A 128 -20.99 -48.22 19.85
N ARG A 129 -21.79 -47.68 18.92
CA ARG A 129 -23.04 -48.32 18.47
C ARG A 129 -22.79 -49.70 17.85
N GLN A 130 -21.76 -49.83 17.01
CA GLN A 130 -21.39 -51.10 16.40
C GLN A 130 -20.94 -52.13 17.46
N ALA A 131 -20.11 -51.71 18.42
CA ALA A 131 -19.66 -52.58 19.50
C ALA A 131 -20.83 -53.17 20.31
N LEU A 132 -21.80 -52.33 20.68
CA LEU A 132 -23.01 -52.73 21.41
C LEU A 132 -23.88 -53.72 20.61
N THR A 133 -24.00 -53.56 19.29
CA THR A 133 -24.75 -54.50 18.45
C THR A 133 -24.07 -55.86 18.32
N THR A 134 -22.73 -55.90 18.28
CA THR A 134 -21.98 -57.18 18.22
C THR A 134 -21.92 -57.95 19.54
N GLU A 135 -22.09 -57.28 20.68
CA GLU A 135 -22.18 -57.96 21.99
C GLU A 135 -23.56 -58.54 22.28
N GLY A 136 -24.64 -57.94 21.75
CA GLY A 136 -26.01 -58.46 21.92
C GLY A 136 -26.35 -59.68 21.05
N ASP A 137 -25.51 -60.01 20.07
CA ASP A 137 -25.69 -61.14 19.13
C ASP A 137 -24.78 -62.35 19.48
N ARG A 138 -24.18 -62.34 20.68
CA ARG A 138 -23.40 -63.45 21.27
C ARG A 138 -24.07 -63.97 22.54
#